data_AF-A0AAJ6G6G7-F1
#
_entry.id   AF-A0AAJ6G6G7-F1
#
_cell.length_a   1.000
_cell.length_b   1.000
_cell.length_c   1.000
_cell.angle_alpha   90.00
_cell.angle_beta   90.00
_cell.angle_gamma   90.00
#
_symmetry.space_group_name_H-M   'P 1'
#
loop_
_entity.id
_entity.type
_entity.pdbx_description
1 polymer ?
#
loop_
_entity_poly.entity_id
_entity_poly.type
_entity_poly.pdbx_seq_one_letter_code
_entity_poly.pdbx_strand_id
1 'polypeptide(L)'
;MQQRRPATRRRTAAVIVTAALAALVGTTVSVVPDAAPAAAATREVESPDFASEIYGDPWNYSNTADQNTDSVGTPTSVKAGKLQVALRSGDAVSLVDTISGSLPYGRDGAAKPVDASRYKRLSFKMDQPFDRQIGAVWWWTCREKTSECGGGITFPVTPGNKVYDLSLASSTLQSKRAWSGKIVALRLDPVVLPAGKTGTARIDWTRLHGTGGAHAAYPAGTYGTTTVVRRPRPVVDSPNVRQGVDLATRQRGKPWVFTTADNASGVGVKYATVLGYGGRGMTARNSGQYPGDSQLTLPVSKFAADTYHNLSVEYSYDGSFSLAGTPGGGKMARLIWWDQSSTVPQIGNDMLTWSGVNAKRIDIDLSAQNDLDEDALAPELGWNGRSITQLRYDPNEDPGALTWHLKAIHLRADPSSTGPTTVTFHDAAWEPGATAAVSVARKGTGDWHTIAKDIAVKDGTNSVRFALGSLPQAKYRVRVAITHPGVSTVRAVSSAVVMMRR
;
A
#
# COMPACT_ATOMS: atom_id res chain seq x y z
N MET A 1 26.22 -30.79 40.62
CA MET A 1 27.18 -30.46 39.54
C MET A 1 26.73 -29.16 38.89
N GLN A 2 27.49 -28.09 39.11
CA GLN A 2 27.27 -26.78 38.51
C GLN A 2 27.49 -26.84 37.00
N GLN A 3 26.61 -26.22 36.22
CA GLN A 3 27.04 -25.50 35.01
C GLN A 3 26.11 -24.31 34.77
N ARG A 4 26.63 -23.13 35.12
CA ARG A 4 26.08 -21.82 34.74
C ARG A 4 26.37 -21.58 33.26
N ARG A 5 25.38 -21.08 32.51
CA ARG A 5 25.58 -20.33 31.26
C ARG A 5 24.63 -19.11 31.23
N PRO A 6 25.03 -18.03 30.55
CA PRO A 6 24.83 -16.66 31.04
C PRO A 6 23.53 -16.02 30.56
N ALA A 7 23.01 -15.12 31.39
CA ALA A 7 21.96 -14.18 31.03
C ALA A 7 22.46 -13.24 29.92
N THR A 8 21.87 -13.37 28.74
CA THR A 8 22.06 -12.42 27.63
C THR A 8 21.41 -11.10 28.03
N ARG A 9 22.24 -10.12 28.40
CA ARG A 9 21.84 -8.72 28.59
C ARG A 9 21.19 -8.24 27.29
N ARG A 10 19.88 -7.96 27.32
CA ARG A 10 19.21 -7.13 26.30
C ARG A 10 19.90 -5.77 26.33
N ARG A 11 20.67 -5.47 25.27
CA ARG A 11 21.16 -4.11 25.00
C ARG A 11 19.96 -3.29 24.51
N THR A 12 19.36 -2.52 25.41
CA THR A 12 18.54 -1.38 25.05
C THR A 12 19.45 -0.39 24.33
N ALA A 13 19.42 -0.38 23.00
CA ALA A 13 20.07 0.66 22.22
C ALA A 13 19.28 1.97 22.41
N ALA A 14 19.66 2.76 23.42
CA ALA A 14 19.26 4.14 23.50
C ALA A 14 19.91 4.88 22.32
N VAL A 15 19.11 5.30 21.35
CA VAL A 15 19.55 6.20 20.28
C VAL A 15 19.81 7.57 20.92
N ILE A 16 21.08 7.85 21.21
CA ILE A 16 21.52 9.19 21.59
C ILE A 16 21.49 10.03 20.31
N VAL A 17 20.44 10.86 20.17
CA VAL A 17 20.39 11.90 19.14
C VAL A 17 21.39 12.98 19.53
N THR A 18 22.60 12.90 18.98
CA THR A 18 23.55 14.01 19.03
C THR A 18 23.05 15.08 18.07
N ALA A 19 22.77 16.27 18.60
CA ALA A 19 22.41 17.44 17.81
C ALA A 19 23.59 17.83 16.92
N ALA A 20 23.60 17.33 15.69
CA ALA A 20 24.55 17.77 14.67
C ALA A 20 24.12 19.18 14.21
N LEU A 21 24.92 20.20 14.55
CA LEU A 21 24.90 21.45 13.80
C LEU A 21 25.37 21.14 12.37
N ALA A 22 24.42 20.87 11.48
CA ALA A 22 24.69 20.74 10.06
C ALA A 22 24.92 22.14 9.47
N ALA A 23 26.08 22.33 8.84
CA ALA A 23 26.33 23.49 7.99
C ALA A 23 25.27 23.53 6.88
N LEU A 24 24.58 24.67 6.74
CA LEU A 24 23.62 24.91 5.66
C LEU A 24 24.35 24.87 4.31
N VAL A 25 24.30 23.73 3.63
CA VAL A 25 24.49 23.71 2.17
C VAL A 25 23.14 24.13 1.58
N GLY A 26 23.14 25.24 0.86
CA GLY A 26 21.93 25.93 0.40
C GLY A 26 21.02 25.06 -0.45
N THR A 27 20.05 24.39 0.18
CA THR A 27 18.84 23.94 -0.49
C THR A 27 18.06 25.18 -0.90
N THR A 28 17.84 25.36 -2.20
CA THR A 28 16.94 26.41 -2.72
C THR A 28 15.52 26.10 -2.26
N VAL A 29 15.10 26.75 -1.17
CA VAL A 29 13.70 26.80 -0.75
C VAL A 29 13.08 27.99 -1.45
N SER A 30 12.20 27.73 -2.41
CA SER A 30 11.39 28.78 -3.02
C SER A 30 10.11 28.92 -2.19
N VAL A 31 9.98 30.03 -1.47
CA VAL A 31 8.68 30.45 -0.93
C VAL A 31 7.91 31.08 -2.09
N VAL A 32 6.85 30.43 -2.55
CA VAL A 32 6.04 30.94 -3.65
C VAL A 32 5.16 32.11 -3.14
N PRO A 33 5.13 33.27 -3.81
CA PRO A 33 4.33 34.43 -3.39
C PRO A 33 2.81 34.17 -3.49
N ASP A 34 2.02 34.95 -2.73
CA ASP A 34 0.56 35.02 -2.92
C ASP A 34 0.19 35.72 -4.24
N ALA A 35 -0.98 35.38 -4.77
CA ALA A 35 -1.44 35.72 -6.12
C ALA A 35 -1.72 37.21 -6.40
N ALA A 36 -1.36 37.68 -7.61
CA ALA A 36 -1.63 39.01 -8.20
C ALA A 36 -2.89 39.03 -9.11
N PRO A 37 -3.46 40.21 -9.50
CA PRO A 37 -4.79 40.32 -10.13
C PRO A 37 -4.86 40.00 -11.64
N ALA A 38 -6.10 39.92 -12.15
CA ALA A 38 -6.56 39.13 -13.30
C ALA A 38 -6.01 39.49 -14.70
N ALA A 39 -5.21 38.58 -15.24
CA ALA A 39 -5.02 38.33 -16.67
C ALA A 39 -5.79 37.05 -17.06
N ALA A 40 -5.97 36.78 -18.37
CA ALA A 40 -6.55 35.53 -18.85
C ALA A 40 -5.88 34.33 -18.18
N ALA A 41 -6.67 33.39 -17.65
CA ALA A 41 -6.12 32.38 -16.77
C ALA A 41 -5.12 31.49 -17.52
N THR A 42 -3.85 31.53 -17.12
CA THR A 42 -2.83 30.62 -17.70
C THR A 42 -3.19 29.20 -17.27
N ARG A 43 -3.25 28.26 -18.21
CA ARG A 43 -3.50 26.85 -17.90
C ARG A 43 -2.19 26.08 -17.86
N GLU A 44 -1.90 25.47 -16.72
CA GLU A 44 -0.76 24.57 -16.55
C GLU A 44 -1.25 23.16 -16.28
N VAL A 45 -0.61 22.15 -16.87
CA VAL A 45 -0.93 20.76 -16.57
C VAL A 45 -0.30 20.39 -15.23
N GLU A 46 -1.09 19.77 -14.35
CA GLU A 46 -0.60 19.20 -13.10
C GLU A 46 0.62 18.29 -13.37
N SER A 47 1.67 18.46 -12.57
CA SER A 47 2.87 17.63 -12.66
C SER A 47 2.55 16.17 -12.29
N PRO A 48 3.25 15.17 -12.88
CA PRO A 48 3.14 13.78 -12.43
C PRO A 48 3.38 13.68 -10.91
N ASP A 49 2.50 13.01 -10.18
CA ASP A 49 2.56 12.86 -8.73
C ASP A 49 2.43 11.38 -8.35
N PHE A 50 3.31 10.92 -7.46
CA PHE A 50 3.43 9.51 -7.09
C PHE A 50 2.12 8.98 -6.49
N ALA A 51 1.54 9.65 -5.50
CA ALA A 51 0.32 9.17 -4.84
C ALA A 51 -0.86 9.11 -5.84
N SER A 52 -1.01 10.15 -6.65
CA SER A 52 -2.01 10.22 -7.72
C SER A 52 -1.87 9.08 -8.75
N GLU A 53 -0.65 8.79 -9.21
CA GLU A 53 -0.41 7.82 -10.29
C GLU A 53 -0.31 6.37 -9.81
N ILE A 54 0.22 6.13 -8.61
CA ILE A 54 0.54 4.79 -8.09
C ILE A 54 -0.54 4.26 -7.14
N TYR A 55 -1.20 5.16 -6.40
CA TYR A 55 -2.32 4.80 -5.52
C TYR A 55 -3.68 5.13 -6.13
N GLY A 56 -3.74 6.00 -7.13
CA GLY A 56 -5.00 6.55 -7.64
C GLY A 56 -5.66 7.54 -6.68
N ASP A 57 -4.95 7.92 -5.61
CA ASP A 57 -5.46 8.68 -4.47
C ASP A 57 -4.35 9.63 -4.00
N PRO A 58 -4.45 10.94 -4.32
CA PRO A 58 -3.43 11.91 -3.93
C PRO A 58 -3.43 12.10 -2.41
N TRP A 59 -2.28 12.41 -1.81
CA TRP A 59 -2.21 12.81 -0.41
C TRP A 59 -2.76 14.22 -0.20
N ASN A 60 -4.07 14.37 -0.35
CA ASN A 60 -4.82 15.60 -0.07
C ASN A 60 -5.56 15.55 1.27
N TYR A 61 -5.40 14.43 2.00
CA TYR A 61 -5.97 14.18 3.32
C TYR A 61 -7.49 14.37 3.36
N SER A 62 -8.15 14.11 2.23
CA SER A 62 -9.61 14.11 2.12
C SER A 62 -10.24 12.85 2.73
N ASN A 63 -9.43 11.81 2.93
CA ASN A 63 -9.85 10.54 3.47
C ASN A 63 -8.74 9.93 4.35
N THR A 64 -9.11 8.98 5.22
CA THR A 64 -8.16 8.35 6.15
C THR A 64 -7.20 7.36 5.48
N ALA A 65 -7.44 6.92 4.25
CA ALA A 65 -6.52 6.02 3.55
C ALA A 65 -5.23 6.73 3.11
N ASP A 66 -5.24 8.07 3.03
CA ASP A 66 -4.06 8.89 2.68
C ASP A 66 -2.91 8.73 3.66
N GLN A 67 -3.19 8.42 4.93
CA GLN A 67 -2.17 8.18 5.94
C GLN A 67 -2.51 6.95 6.78
N ASN A 68 -1.63 5.95 6.75
CA ASN A 68 -1.68 4.90 7.75
C ASN A 68 -1.23 5.50 9.11
N THR A 69 -2.15 5.59 10.06
CA THR A 69 -1.89 6.15 11.40
C THR A 69 -1.37 5.13 12.41
N ASP A 70 -1.24 3.86 12.04
CA ASP A 70 -0.59 2.83 12.87
C ASP A 70 0.93 2.79 12.68
N SER A 71 1.42 3.21 11.51
CA SER A 71 2.84 3.19 11.13
C SER A 71 3.54 4.53 11.32
N VAL A 72 3.10 5.33 12.28
CA VAL A 72 3.66 6.65 12.59
C VAL A 72 4.15 6.69 14.04
N GLY A 73 5.27 7.36 14.27
CA GLY A 73 5.87 7.50 15.60
C GLY A 73 5.10 8.44 16.53
N THR A 74 4.02 9.09 16.05
CA THR A 74 3.31 10.15 16.77
C THR A 74 1.80 10.04 16.61
N PRO A 75 0.99 10.48 17.60
CA PRO A 75 -0.44 10.64 17.43
C PRO A 75 -0.77 11.49 16.20
N THR A 76 -1.37 10.84 15.21
CA THR A 76 -1.67 11.42 13.90
C THR A 76 -3.13 11.12 13.54
N SER A 77 -3.81 12.07 12.92
CA SER A 77 -5.17 11.86 12.43
C SER A 77 -5.47 12.67 11.17
N VAL A 78 -6.34 12.16 10.32
CA VAL A 78 -6.90 12.92 9.19
C VAL A 78 -8.23 13.52 9.63
N LYS A 79 -8.33 14.86 9.63
CA LYS A 79 -9.53 15.59 10.06
C LYS A 79 -9.72 16.87 9.25
N ALA A 80 -10.94 17.09 8.76
CA ALA A 80 -11.33 18.29 8.01
C ALA A 80 -10.42 18.58 6.80
N GLY A 81 -10.07 17.53 6.03
CA GLY A 81 -9.23 17.66 4.84
C GLY A 81 -7.74 17.91 5.13
N LYS A 82 -7.26 17.61 6.34
CA LYS A 82 -5.87 17.84 6.76
C LYS A 82 -5.34 16.69 7.58
N LEU A 83 -4.05 16.44 7.44
CA LEU A 83 -3.30 15.60 8.36
C LEU A 83 -2.89 16.42 9.59
N GLN A 84 -3.34 16.02 10.77
CA GLN A 84 -2.89 16.57 12.04
C GLN A 84 -1.80 15.68 12.61
N VAL A 85 -0.64 16.27 12.83
CA VAL A 85 0.55 15.59 13.34
C VAL A 85 0.91 16.24 14.66
N ALA A 86 0.89 15.49 15.76
CA ALA A 86 1.51 15.98 16.98
C ALA A 86 3.02 16.17 16.74
N LEU A 87 3.55 17.28 17.23
CA LEU A 87 4.97 17.62 17.11
C LEU A 87 5.60 17.46 18.49
N ARG A 88 6.52 16.52 18.61
CA ARG A 88 7.37 16.25 19.76
C ARG A 88 8.73 15.77 19.25
N SER A 89 9.69 15.61 20.16
CA SER A 89 10.99 15.05 19.80
C SER A 89 10.83 13.64 19.24
N GLY A 90 11.32 13.41 18.02
CA GLY A 90 11.27 12.13 17.33
C GLY A 90 10.03 11.88 16.46
N ASP A 91 9.07 12.80 16.45
CA ASP A 91 7.81 12.63 15.71
C ASP A 91 8.01 12.71 14.19
N ALA A 92 7.28 11.84 13.48
CA ALA A 92 7.42 11.69 12.04
C ALA A 92 6.17 11.12 11.38
N VAL A 93 6.06 11.36 10.07
CA VAL A 93 5.03 10.84 9.18
C VAL A 93 5.68 10.00 8.09
N SER A 94 5.28 8.73 7.97
CA SER A 94 5.67 7.88 6.85
C SER A 94 4.73 8.13 5.68
N LEU A 95 5.25 8.64 4.56
CA LEU A 95 4.50 8.86 3.32
C LEU A 95 4.48 7.58 2.47
N VAL A 96 5.63 6.92 2.38
CA VAL A 96 5.81 5.58 1.83
C VAL A 96 6.49 4.77 2.91
N ASP A 97 5.97 3.58 3.20
CA ASP A 97 6.54 2.73 4.24
C ASP A 97 6.59 1.28 3.82
N THR A 98 7.52 0.56 4.43
CA THR A 98 7.66 -0.88 4.31
C THR A 98 8.23 -1.39 5.63
N ILE A 99 7.86 -2.61 5.98
CA ILE A 99 8.41 -3.32 7.14
C ILE A 99 9.19 -4.51 6.58
N SER A 100 10.44 -4.69 7.01
CA SER A 100 11.22 -5.88 6.62
C SER A 100 10.66 -7.13 7.32
N GLY A 101 10.82 -8.31 6.71
CA GLY A 101 10.24 -9.56 7.21
C GLY A 101 8.71 -9.63 7.07
N SER A 102 8.12 -8.92 6.09
CA SER A 102 6.69 -9.05 5.78
C SER A 102 6.43 -9.26 4.29
N LEU A 103 5.26 -9.79 3.92
CA LEU A 103 4.75 -9.78 2.56
C LEU A 103 4.28 -8.37 2.19
N PRO A 104 4.84 -7.75 1.14
CA PRO A 104 4.40 -6.43 0.72
C PRO A 104 3.06 -6.52 -0.03
N TYR A 105 2.11 -5.65 0.35
CA TYR A 105 0.80 -5.55 -0.29
C TYR A 105 0.25 -4.12 -0.20
N GLY A 106 -0.83 -3.84 -0.96
CA GLY A 106 -1.53 -2.56 -0.86
C GLY A 106 -0.66 -1.35 -1.23
N ARG A 107 -0.40 -0.46 -0.25
CA ARG A 107 0.46 0.74 -0.39
C ARG A 107 1.87 0.53 0.16
N ASP A 108 2.27 -0.70 0.48
CA ASP A 108 3.64 -1.00 0.93
C ASP A 108 4.66 -0.59 -0.15
N GLY A 109 5.71 0.11 0.25
CA GLY A 109 6.72 0.66 -0.65
C GLY A 109 7.61 -0.39 -1.31
N ALA A 110 7.68 -1.62 -0.79
CA ALA A 110 8.32 -2.73 -1.51
C ALA A 110 7.41 -3.27 -2.65
N ALA A 111 6.08 -3.24 -2.48
CA ALA A 111 5.12 -3.57 -3.54
C ALA A 111 4.98 -2.43 -4.57
N LYS A 112 5.05 -1.18 -4.10
CA LYS A 112 4.86 0.03 -4.89
C LYS A 112 5.99 1.05 -4.65
N PRO A 113 7.23 0.74 -5.07
CA PRO A 113 8.35 1.63 -4.84
C PRO A 113 8.21 2.93 -5.63
N VAL A 114 8.75 4.01 -5.07
CA VAL A 114 8.91 5.27 -5.80
C VAL A 114 10.02 5.10 -6.83
N ASP A 115 9.74 5.53 -8.06
CA ASP A 115 10.75 5.73 -9.10
C ASP A 115 11.39 7.12 -8.94
N ALA A 116 12.58 7.16 -8.35
CA ALA A 116 13.32 8.41 -8.08
C ALA A 116 13.76 9.13 -9.37
N SER A 117 13.76 8.47 -10.52
CA SER A 117 14.06 9.11 -11.81
C SER A 117 12.90 9.97 -12.31
N ARG A 118 11.66 9.62 -11.91
CA ARG A 118 10.42 10.29 -12.31
C ARG A 118 9.99 11.37 -11.33
N TYR A 119 9.97 11.05 -10.04
CA TYR A 119 9.54 11.98 -8.98
C TYR A 119 10.78 12.50 -8.27
N LYS A 120 11.03 13.82 -8.35
CA LYS A 120 12.31 14.43 -7.94
C LYS A 120 12.15 15.48 -6.84
N ARG A 121 10.90 15.86 -6.54
CA ARG A 121 10.60 16.93 -5.59
C ARG A 121 9.48 16.51 -4.64
N LEU A 122 9.63 16.87 -3.38
CA LEU A 122 8.58 16.73 -2.37
C LEU A 122 8.03 18.11 -2.07
N SER A 123 6.76 18.31 -2.40
CA SER A 123 6.02 19.53 -2.08
C SER A 123 4.94 19.26 -1.06
N PHE A 124 4.71 20.17 -0.12
CA PHE A 124 3.60 20.07 0.82
C PHE A 124 3.22 21.43 1.38
N LYS A 125 1.96 21.57 1.79
CA LYS A 125 1.47 22.75 2.48
C LYS A 125 1.24 22.45 3.94
N MET A 126 1.95 23.15 4.82
CA MET A 126 1.97 22.90 6.25
C MET A 126 1.79 24.19 7.04
N ASP A 127 0.90 24.14 8.03
CA ASP A 127 0.75 25.11 9.11
C ASP A 127 1.39 24.54 10.40
N GLN A 128 2.35 25.26 10.98
CA GLN A 128 3.03 24.84 12.21
C GLN A 128 3.51 26.06 13.03
N PRO A 129 3.73 25.93 14.36
CA PRO A 129 3.89 27.10 15.24
C PRO A 129 5.33 27.56 15.48
N PHE A 130 6.34 26.76 15.11
CA PHE A 130 7.73 26.97 15.53
C PHE A 130 8.52 27.81 14.53
N ASP A 131 9.33 28.71 15.08
CA ASP A 131 10.34 29.47 14.34
C ASP A 131 11.73 28.89 14.56
N ARG A 132 12.65 29.19 13.62
CA ARG A 132 14.07 28.81 13.72
C ARG A 132 14.30 27.33 14.03
N GLN A 133 13.41 26.46 13.57
CA GLN A 133 13.57 25.01 13.58
C GLN A 133 13.84 24.52 12.16
N ILE A 134 14.24 23.25 12.07
CA ILE A 134 14.36 22.54 10.80
C ILE A 134 13.28 21.45 10.73
N GLY A 135 12.93 21.06 9.52
CA GLY A 135 12.31 19.78 9.23
C GLY A 135 13.29 18.88 8.50
N ALA A 136 12.92 17.62 8.32
CA ALA A 136 13.74 16.66 7.59
C ALA A 136 12.90 15.77 6.70
N VAL A 137 13.48 15.35 5.58
CA VAL A 137 12.93 14.32 4.69
C VAL A 137 13.96 13.21 4.64
N TRP A 138 13.52 11.98 4.91
CA TRP A 138 14.37 10.79 4.92
C TRP A 138 13.85 9.78 3.90
N TRP A 139 14.75 9.05 3.27
CA TRP A 139 14.39 7.97 2.35
C TRP A 139 15.31 6.77 2.48
N TRP A 140 14.79 5.60 2.11
CA TRP A 140 15.54 4.34 2.13
C TRP A 140 15.31 3.53 0.86
N THR A 141 16.39 2.91 0.41
CA THR A 141 16.42 1.99 -0.74
C THR A 141 16.28 0.52 -0.33
N CYS A 142 16.34 0.24 0.97
CA CYS A 142 16.17 -1.10 1.56
C CYS A 142 15.02 -1.12 2.57
N ARG A 143 14.45 -2.31 2.81
CA ARG A 143 13.27 -2.49 3.67
C ARG A 143 13.60 -2.38 5.15
N GLU A 144 14.82 -2.72 5.52
CA GLU A 144 15.36 -2.69 6.88
C GLU A 144 15.52 -1.25 7.39
N LYS A 145 15.48 -0.26 6.48
CA LYS A 145 15.62 1.17 6.77
C LYS A 145 16.90 1.49 7.56
N THR A 146 17.99 0.78 7.28
CA THR A 146 19.29 1.00 7.91
C THR A 146 19.94 2.31 7.44
N SER A 147 20.90 2.83 8.20
CA SER A 147 21.67 4.02 7.80
C SER A 147 22.37 3.84 6.47
N GLU A 148 22.90 2.63 6.21
CA GLU A 148 23.70 2.31 5.03
C GLU A 148 22.90 2.43 3.75
N CYS A 149 21.58 2.25 3.77
CA CYS A 149 20.71 2.39 2.59
C CYS A 149 19.88 3.69 2.63
N GLY A 150 20.10 4.51 3.65
CA GLY A 150 19.38 5.74 3.94
C GLY A 150 20.03 7.00 3.36
N GLY A 151 19.17 7.93 2.95
CA GLY A 151 19.53 9.31 2.60
C GLY A 151 18.52 10.28 3.19
N GLY A 152 18.75 11.57 2.99
CA GLY A 152 17.85 12.59 3.49
C GLY A 152 18.35 14.01 3.27
N ILE A 153 17.43 14.96 3.45
CA ILE A 153 17.69 16.41 3.47
C ILE A 153 17.03 17.06 4.68
N THR A 154 17.53 18.23 5.06
CA THR A 154 16.85 19.13 5.99
C THR A 154 16.31 20.35 5.24
N PHE A 155 15.36 21.03 5.86
CA PHE A 155 14.84 22.30 5.35
C PHE A 155 14.50 23.24 6.52
N PRO A 156 14.66 24.56 6.36
CA PRO A 156 14.22 25.53 7.37
C PRO A 156 12.70 25.52 7.46
N VAL A 157 12.18 25.50 8.69
CA VAL A 157 10.75 25.57 8.97
C VAL A 157 10.37 27.00 9.34
N THR A 158 9.27 27.47 8.76
CA THR A 158 8.72 28.82 8.98
C THR A 158 7.35 28.73 9.65
N PRO A 159 7.05 29.52 10.69
CA PRO A 159 5.73 29.56 11.32
C PRO A 159 4.59 29.88 10.37
N GLY A 160 3.41 29.36 10.71
CA GLY A 160 2.17 29.57 9.99
C GLY A 160 2.08 28.71 8.73
N ASN A 161 1.11 29.05 7.89
CA ASN A 161 0.75 28.27 6.72
C ASN A 161 1.69 28.55 5.55
N LYS A 162 2.53 27.57 5.19
CA LYS A 162 3.55 27.71 4.14
C LYS A 162 3.54 26.52 3.19
N VAL A 163 3.85 26.80 1.94
CA VAL A 163 4.14 25.77 0.93
C VAL A 163 5.65 25.57 0.88
N TYR A 164 6.06 24.32 1.06
CA TYR A 164 7.43 23.87 0.93
C TYR A 164 7.53 23.09 -0.38
N ASP A 165 8.56 23.36 -1.17
CA ASP A 165 8.89 22.60 -2.39
C ASP A 165 10.38 22.27 -2.37
N LEU A 166 10.69 21.00 -2.10
CA LEU A 166 12.01 20.52 -1.76
C LEU A 166 12.59 19.69 -2.90
N SER A 167 13.78 20.05 -3.38
CA SER A 167 14.57 19.21 -4.28
C SER A 167 15.14 18.01 -3.52
N LEU A 168 14.92 16.80 -4.00
CA LEU A 168 15.48 15.58 -3.40
C LEU A 168 16.85 15.20 -4.00
N ALA A 169 17.37 16.01 -4.93
CA ALA A 169 18.58 15.67 -5.69
C ALA A 169 19.88 15.59 -4.86
N SER A 170 19.94 16.28 -3.72
CA SER A 170 21.08 16.23 -2.80
C SER A 170 20.76 15.34 -1.59
N SER A 171 21.73 14.59 -1.08
CA SER A 171 21.59 13.90 0.21
C SER A 171 22.63 14.41 1.21
N THR A 172 22.17 14.87 2.37
CA THR A 172 23.00 15.39 3.46
C THR A 172 22.89 14.59 4.75
N LEU A 173 21.87 13.73 4.88
CA LEU A 173 21.61 12.91 6.06
C LEU A 173 21.95 11.42 5.85
N GLN A 174 21.99 10.64 6.94
CA GLN A 174 22.36 9.21 6.98
C GLN A 174 23.71 8.94 6.30
N SER A 175 23.88 7.79 5.63
CA SER A 175 25.01 7.48 4.76
C SER A 175 24.95 8.22 3.41
N LYS A 176 24.17 9.30 3.33
CA LYS A 176 24.07 10.19 2.17
C LYS A 176 23.68 9.47 0.87
N ARG A 177 22.80 8.46 0.95
CA ARG A 177 22.33 7.77 -0.25
C ARG A 177 21.59 8.74 -1.16
N ALA A 178 22.04 8.83 -2.41
CA ALA A 178 21.41 9.69 -3.40
C ALA A 178 19.96 9.27 -3.67
N TRP A 179 19.10 10.25 -3.96
CA TRP A 179 17.76 10.02 -4.47
C TRP A 179 17.84 9.41 -5.88
N SER A 180 17.82 8.08 -5.95
CA SER A 180 18.01 7.34 -7.19
C SER A 180 17.44 5.92 -7.07
N GLY A 181 17.11 5.32 -8.23
CA GLY A 181 16.56 3.96 -8.27
C GLY A 181 15.17 3.86 -7.61
N LYS A 182 14.94 2.74 -6.93
CA LYS A 182 13.70 2.47 -6.21
C LYS A 182 13.82 2.91 -4.76
N ILE A 183 12.90 3.77 -4.32
CA ILE A 183 12.77 4.13 -2.90
C ILE A 183 11.58 3.37 -2.32
N VAL A 184 11.82 2.59 -1.27
CA VAL A 184 10.81 1.73 -0.63
C VAL A 184 10.27 2.29 0.67
N ALA A 185 10.89 3.35 1.20
CA ALA A 185 10.36 4.12 2.32
C ALA A 185 10.73 5.60 2.19
N LEU A 186 9.78 6.48 2.49
CA LEU A 186 9.90 7.94 2.48
C LEU A 186 9.18 8.49 3.71
N ARG A 187 9.91 9.25 4.52
CA ARG A 187 9.45 9.81 5.79
C ARG A 187 9.64 11.32 5.80
N LEU A 188 8.66 12.04 6.31
CA LEU A 188 8.69 13.47 6.60
C LEU A 188 8.70 13.67 8.12
N ASP A 189 9.69 14.42 8.59
CA ASP A 189 9.72 14.99 9.93
C ASP A 189 9.31 16.44 9.80
N PRO A 190 8.03 16.80 10.10
CA PRO A 190 7.52 18.13 9.78
C PRO A 190 8.29 19.23 10.50
N VAL A 191 8.66 18.96 11.76
CA VAL A 191 9.54 19.79 12.58
C VAL A 191 10.38 18.88 13.47
N VAL A 192 11.70 19.02 13.44
CA VAL A 192 12.61 18.34 14.36
C VAL A 192 12.71 19.18 15.64
N LEU A 193 12.21 18.62 16.75
CA LEU A 193 12.15 19.32 18.04
C LEU A 193 13.10 18.71 19.09
N PRO A 194 13.71 19.54 19.95
CA PRO A 194 14.36 19.06 21.17
C PRO A 194 13.33 18.48 22.14
N ALA A 195 13.81 17.65 23.08
CA ALA A 195 12.99 17.10 24.15
C ALA A 195 12.25 18.20 24.94
N GLY A 196 10.99 17.92 25.32
CA GLY A 196 10.15 18.82 26.13
C GLY A 196 9.39 19.90 25.33
N LYS A 197 9.69 20.13 24.05
CA LYS A 197 8.86 20.99 23.18
C LYS A 197 7.74 20.20 22.54
N THR A 198 6.54 20.80 22.50
CA THR A 198 5.36 20.18 21.89
C THR A 198 4.55 21.17 21.06
N GLY A 199 3.95 20.71 19.97
CA GLY A 199 3.04 21.49 19.14
C GLY A 199 2.18 20.60 18.24
N THR A 200 1.56 21.19 17.23
CA THR A 200 0.81 20.46 16.20
C THR A 200 1.11 21.06 14.85
N ALA A 201 1.46 20.21 13.87
CA ALA A 201 1.46 20.58 12.46
C ALA A 201 0.13 20.15 11.84
N ARG A 202 -0.37 20.98 10.91
CA ARG A 202 -1.48 20.64 10.03
C ARG A 202 -0.99 20.66 8.60
N ILE A 203 -1.04 19.53 7.93
CA ILE A 203 -0.62 19.40 6.53
C ILE A 203 -1.89 19.31 5.67
N ASP A 204 -2.06 20.26 4.76
CA ASP A 204 -3.22 20.35 3.87
C ASP A 204 -3.11 19.34 2.73
N TRP A 205 -1.91 19.17 2.17
CA TRP A 205 -1.61 18.22 1.11
C TRP A 205 -0.10 17.96 1.04
N THR A 206 0.26 16.81 0.49
CA THR A 206 1.63 16.40 0.15
C THR A 206 1.67 15.85 -1.27
N ARG A 207 2.72 16.16 -2.02
CA ARG A 207 2.93 15.73 -3.42
C ARG A 207 4.39 15.33 -3.61
N LEU A 208 4.60 14.12 -4.12
CA LEU A 208 5.91 13.66 -4.55
C LEU A 208 5.91 13.65 -6.07
N HIS A 209 6.42 14.73 -6.64
CA HIS A 209 6.14 15.07 -8.03
C HIS A 209 7.38 15.10 -8.92
N GLY A 210 7.12 14.92 -10.22
CA GLY A 210 8.09 15.10 -11.29
C GLY A 210 8.21 16.55 -11.74
N THR A 211 8.81 16.74 -12.91
CA THR A 211 8.92 18.05 -13.57
C THR A 211 7.54 18.56 -14.01
N GLY A 212 7.36 19.88 -13.99
CA GLY A 212 6.13 20.55 -14.44
C GLY A 212 6.37 22.04 -14.70
N GLY A 213 5.27 22.79 -14.87
CA GLY A 213 5.29 24.25 -15.03
C GLY A 213 5.69 25.00 -13.76
N ALA A 214 5.50 26.33 -13.75
CA ALA A 214 5.84 27.17 -12.60
C ALA A 214 5.07 26.77 -11.34
N HIS A 215 3.89 26.15 -11.49
CA HIS A 215 3.05 25.69 -10.39
C HIS A 215 3.16 24.18 -10.14
N ALA A 216 4.26 23.54 -10.57
CA ALA A 216 4.47 22.10 -10.41
C ALA A 216 4.33 21.59 -8.96
N ALA A 217 4.57 22.43 -7.96
CA ALA A 217 4.40 22.10 -6.54
C ALA A 217 2.94 21.92 -6.13
N TYR A 218 2.01 22.63 -6.78
CA TYR A 218 0.61 22.71 -6.36
C TYR A 218 -0.28 21.59 -6.93
N PRO A 219 -1.23 21.05 -6.15
CA PRO A 219 -2.26 20.17 -6.70
C PRO A 219 -3.11 20.89 -7.75
N ALA A 220 -3.92 20.15 -8.49
CA ALA A 220 -4.90 20.78 -9.40
C ALA A 220 -5.82 21.78 -8.66
N GLY A 221 -6.01 22.96 -9.24
CA GLY A 221 -6.74 24.07 -8.63
C GLY A 221 -6.43 25.43 -9.27
N THR A 222 -7.03 26.48 -8.73
CA THR A 222 -6.80 27.87 -9.17
C THR A 222 -5.90 28.61 -8.19
N TYR A 223 -4.81 29.19 -8.70
CA TYR A 223 -3.78 29.90 -7.96
C TYR A 223 -3.59 31.28 -8.61
N GLY A 224 -4.36 32.25 -8.12
CA GLY A 224 -4.41 33.58 -8.74
C GLY A 224 -4.97 33.53 -10.15
N THR A 225 -4.15 33.95 -11.11
CA THR A 225 -4.47 33.92 -12.54
C THR A 225 -4.05 32.62 -13.22
N THR A 226 -3.56 31.62 -12.49
CA THR A 226 -3.19 30.33 -13.09
C THR A 226 -4.14 29.24 -12.63
N THR A 227 -4.56 28.38 -13.56
CA THR A 227 -5.29 27.14 -13.26
C THR A 227 -4.39 25.95 -13.55
N VAL A 228 -4.09 25.17 -12.52
CA VAL A 228 -3.45 23.87 -12.66
C VAL A 228 -4.53 22.84 -12.97
N VAL A 229 -4.57 22.36 -14.21
CA VAL A 229 -5.56 21.39 -14.70
C VAL A 229 -5.15 19.96 -14.34
N ARG A 230 -6.13 19.15 -13.93
CA ARG A 230 -5.87 17.82 -13.36
C ARG A 230 -5.49 16.81 -14.44
N ARG A 231 -4.52 15.94 -14.13
CA ARG A 231 -4.20 14.79 -15.00
C ARG A 231 -5.28 13.69 -14.88
N PRO A 232 -5.54 12.92 -15.94
CA PRO A 232 -6.36 11.71 -15.84
C PRO A 232 -5.79 10.72 -14.83
N ARG A 233 -6.66 10.00 -14.13
CA ARG A 233 -6.33 8.94 -13.16
C ARG A 233 -7.09 7.67 -13.52
N PRO A 234 -6.70 6.98 -14.62
CA PRO A 234 -7.40 5.80 -15.10
C PRO A 234 -7.28 4.66 -14.09
N VAL A 235 -8.40 3.97 -13.86
CA VAL A 235 -8.48 2.74 -13.07
C VAL A 235 -9.12 1.66 -13.92
N VAL A 236 -8.48 0.48 -14.01
CA VAL A 236 -9.06 -0.68 -14.68
C VAL A 236 -9.75 -1.54 -13.64
N ASP A 237 -11.08 -1.46 -13.61
CA ASP A 237 -11.92 -2.17 -12.65
C ASP A 237 -12.09 -3.64 -13.01
N SER A 238 -12.10 -4.00 -14.30
CA SER A 238 -12.24 -5.38 -14.78
C SER A 238 -11.37 -5.60 -16.04
N PRO A 239 -10.61 -6.69 -16.14
CA PRO A 239 -10.55 -7.81 -15.20
C PRO A 239 -9.79 -7.48 -13.92
N ASN A 240 -10.21 -8.04 -12.79
CA ASN A 240 -9.54 -7.91 -11.50
C ASN A 240 -9.46 -9.26 -10.77
N VAL A 241 -8.59 -9.32 -9.77
CA VAL A 241 -8.29 -10.54 -9.00
C VAL A 241 -9.49 -11.12 -8.23
N ARG A 242 -10.57 -10.35 -8.03
CA ARG A 242 -11.78 -10.77 -7.31
C ARG A 242 -12.78 -11.54 -8.20
N GLN A 243 -12.65 -11.42 -9.52
CA GLN A 243 -13.58 -12.03 -10.49
C GLN A 243 -13.20 -13.48 -10.84
N GLY A 244 -12.04 -13.94 -10.36
CA GLY A 244 -11.64 -15.33 -10.44
C GLY A 244 -12.57 -16.27 -9.68
N VAL A 245 -12.64 -17.52 -10.15
CA VAL A 245 -13.33 -18.58 -9.40
C VAL A 245 -12.61 -18.78 -8.08
N ASP A 246 -13.37 -18.74 -6.98
CA ASP A 246 -12.89 -18.98 -5.63
C ASP A 246 -12.75 -20.49 -5.34
N LEU A 247 -11.62 -20.88 -4.73
CA LEU A 247 -11.30 -22.28 -4.43
C LEU A 247 -12.36 -22.94 -3.55
N ALA A 248 -12.76 -22.28 -2.46
CA ALA A 248 -13.70 -22.85 -1.50
C ALA A 248 -15.08 -23.02 -2.15
N THR A 249 -15.54 -22.03 -2.94
CA THR A 249 -16.75 -22.17 -3.75
C THR A 249 -16.67 -23.36 -4.70
N ARG A 250 -15.52 -23.55 -5.38
CA ARG A 250 -15.35 -24.66 -6.33
C ARG A 250 -15.35 -26.03 -5.67
N GLN A 251 -14.65 -26.19 -4.55
CA GLN A 251 -14.46 -27.49 -3.90
C GLN A 251 -15.58 -27.87 -2.93
N ARG A 252 -16.20 -26.87 -2.28
CA ARG A 252 -17.18 -27.06 -1.20
C ARG A 252 -18.56 -26.53 -1.52
N GLY A 253 -18.74 -25.87 -2.66
CA GLY A 253 -20.00 -25.21 -3.05
C GLY A 253 -20.27 -23.89 -2.32
N LYS A 254 -19.39 -23.45 -1.43
CA LYS A 254 -19.55 -22.22 -0.64
C LYS A 254 -18.19 -21.57 -0.30
N PRO A 255 -18.11 -20.22 -0.32
CA PRO A 255 -16.88 -19.52 -0.01
C PRO A 255 -16.59 -19.50 1.50
N TRP A 256 -15.35 -19.20 1.89
CA TRP A 256 -15.02 -18.87 3.28
C TRP A 256 -15.39 -17.42 3.60
N VAL A 257 -16.70 -17.14 3.61
CA VAL A 257 -17.28 -15.86 4.07
C VAL A 257 -17.95 -16.10 5.42
N PHE A 258 -17.27 -15.72 6.49
CA PHE A 258 -17.59 -16.12 7.85
C PHE A 258 -18.67 -15.24 8.51
N THR A 259 -19.70 -14.83 7.78
CA THR A 259 -20.82 -14.07 8.36
C THR A 259 -21.87 -14.98 9.00
N THR A 260 -21.80 -16.29 8.76
CA THR A 260 -22.66 -17.32 9.34
C THR A 260 -21.83 -18.56 9.71
N ALA A 261 -22.33 -19.36 10.65
CA ALA A 261 -21.69 -20.62 11.03
C ALA A 261 -21.65 -21.63 9.87
N ASP A 262 -22.67 -21.62 9.00
CA ASP A 262 -22.76 -22.56 7.86
C ASP A 262 -21.60 -22.40 6.87
N ASN A 263 -21.16 -21.17 6.62
CA ASN A 263 -20.01 -20.91 5.75
C ASN A 263 -18.69 -21.34 6.41
N ALA A 264 -18.62 -21.29 7.75
CA ALA A 264 -17.48 -21.72 8.55
C ALA A 264 -17.41 -23.25 8.77
N SER A 265 -18.47 -23.99 8.45
CA SER A 265 -18.54 -25.45 8.66
C SER A 265 -17.32 -26.20 8.13
N GLY A 266 -16.69 -27.03 8.96
CA GLY A 266 -15.49 -27.79 8.60
C GLY A 266 -14.18 -27.02 8.69
N VAL A 267 -14.19 -25.74 9.02
CA VAL A 267 -12.98 -25.00 9.42
C VAL A 267 -12.60 -25.41 10.83
N GLY A 268 -11.38 -25.92 11.00
CA GLY A 268 -10.83 -26.24 12.31
C GLY A 268 -10.31 -24.98 12.98
N VAL A 269 -10.67 -24.75 14.24
CA VAL A 269 -10.17 -23.62 15.05
C VAL A 269 -9.34 -24.18 16.20
N LYS A 270 -8.10 -23.71 16.36
CA LYS A 270 -7.25 -24.00 17.52
C LYS A 270 -6.77 -22.71 18.17
N TYR A 271 -6.57 -22.80 19.49
CA TYR A 271 -6.06 -21.72 20.34
C TYR A 271 -6.82 -20.39 20.22
N ALA A 272 -8.10 -20.50 19.87
CA ALA A 272 -9.06 -19.42 19.89
C ALA A 272 -10.45 -19.97 20.21
N THR A 273 -11.26 -19.15 20.87
CA THR A 273 -12.67 -19.42 21.16
C THR A 273 -13.51 -18.60 20.20
N VAL A 274 -14.33 -19.25 19.36
CA VAL A 274 -15.30 -18.57 18.51
C VAL A 274 -16.45 -18.05 19.38
N LEU A 275 -16.68 -16.75 19.36
CA LEU A 275 -17.72 -16.06 20.13
C LEU A 275 -19.01 -15.89 19.34
N GLY A 276 -18.93 -15.87 18.01
CA GLY A 276 -20.10 -15.77 17.14
C GLY A 276 -19.76 -15.39 15.69
N TYR A 277 -20.81 -15.29 14.87
CA TYR A 277 -20.73 -14.89 13.47
C TYR A 277 -21.69 -13.73 13.23
N GLY A 278 -21.30 -12.77 12.39
CA GLY A 278 -22.16 -11.63 12.05
C GLY A 278 -21.57 -10.76 10.95
N GLY A 279 -22.02 -9.51 10.84
CA GLY A 279 -21.61 -8.59 9.76
C GLY A 279 -20.10 -8.30 9.70
N ARG A 280 -19.39 -8.38 10.84
CA ARG A 280 -17.92 -8.26 10.92
C ARG A 280 -17.19 -9.58 10.62
N GLY A 281 -17.90 -10.68 10.43
CA GLY A 281 -17.33 -12.02 10.25
C GLY A 281 -17.40 -12.91 11.49
N MET A 282 -16.53 -13.93 11.51
CA MET A 282 -16.25 -14.77 12.67
C MET A 282 -15.57 -13.88 13.70
N THR A 283 -16.24 -13.69 14.85
CA THR A 283 -15.63 -13.05 16.01
C THR A 283 -15.06 -14.14 16.89
N ALA A 284 -13.76 -14.08 17.16
CA ALA A 284 -13.07 -15.05 18.00
C ALA A 284 -12.08 -14.35 18.93
N ARG A 285 -11.73 -15.04 20.00
CA ARG A 285 -10.77 -14.56 21.01
C ARG A 285 -9.66 -15.56 21.19
N ASN A 286 -8.42 -15.11 21.14
CA ASN A 286 -7.25 -15.94 21.46
C ASN A 286 -7.45 -16.62 22.82
N SER A 287 -7.17 -17.92 22.88
CA SER A 287 -7.43 -18.74 24.07
C SER A 287 -6.59 -20.04 24.08
N GLY A 288 -6.77 -20.87 25.11
CA GLY A 288 -6.08 -22.16 25.21
C GLY A 288 -4.61 -22.05 25.61
N GLN A 289 -3.84 -23.09 25.33
CA GLN A 289 -2.45 -23.24 25.78
C GLN A 289 -1.48 -22.28 25.08
N TYR A 290 -1.75 -21.92 23.81
CA TYR A 290 -0.88 -21.07 22.98
C TYR A 290 -1.70 -19.92 22.36
N PRO A 291 -2.18 -18.94 23.15
CA PRO A 291 -3.06 -17.88 22.64
C PRO A 291 -2.44 -17.04 21.52
N GLY A 292 -1.12 -16.91 21.47
CA GLY A 292 -0.38 -16.25 20.37
C GLY A 292 -0.16 -17.10 19.13
N ASP A 293 -0.81 -18.26 19.03
CA ASP A 293 -0.72 -19.17 17.89
C ASP A 293 -2.13 -19.62 17.51
N SER A 294 -3.07 -18.67 17.36
CA SER A 294 -4.41 -18.98 16.88
C SER A 294 -4.32 -19.58 15.47
N GLN A 295 -5.09 -20.63 15.18
CA GLN A 295 -4.99 -21.33 13.89
C GLN A 295 -6.37 -21.64 13.32
N LEU A 296 -6.52 -21.40 12.01
CA LEU A 296 -7.69 -21.76 11.22
C LEU A 296 -7.28 -22.74 10.13
N THR A 297 -7.57 -24.04 10.33
CA THR A 297 -7.37 -25.06 9.28
C THR A 297 -8.52 -24.99 8.29
N LEU A 298 -8.19 -24.70 7.03
CA LEU A 298 -9.17 -24.50 5.97
C LEU A 298 -9.40 -25.81 5.21
N PRO A 299 -10.65 -26.30 5.09
CA PRO A 299 -10.93 -27.57 4.42
C PRO A 299 -10.71 -27.43 2.92
N VAL A 300 -9.74 -28.16 2.39
CA VAL A 300 -9.41 -28.20 0.96
C VAL A 300 -9.21 -29.64 0.50
N SER A 301 -9.60 -29.91 -0.74
CA SER A 301 -9.09 -31.05 -1.51
C SER A 301 -7.83 -30.61 -2.25
N LYS A 302 -7.03 -31.57 -2.73
CA LYS A 302 -5.82 -31.26 -3.49
C LYS A 302 -6.09 -30.28 -4.65
N PHE A 303 -5.28 -29.24 -4.77
CA PHE A 303 -5.36 -28.26 -5.85
C PHE A 303 -3.98 -27.83 -6.36
N ALA A 304 -3.95 -27.20 -7.54
CA ALA A 304 -2.72 -26.64 -8.11
C ALA A 304 -2.56 -25.18 -7.67
N ALA A 305 -1.43 -24.85 -7.06
CA ALA A 305 -1.11 -23.52 -6.56
C ALA A 305 -1.11 -22.47 -7.68
N ASP A 306 -0.58 -22.81 -8.86
CA ASP A 306 -0.58 -21.94 -10.05
C ASP A 306 -1.98 -21.61 -10.57
N THR A 307 -2.98 -22.41 -10.22
CA THR A 307 -4.38 -22.12 -10.58
C THR A 307 -4.99 -21.15 -9.59
N TYR A 308 -4.70 -21.26 -8.30
CA TYR A 308 -5.33 -20.49 -7.23
C TYR A 308 -4.26 -19.74 -6.44
N HIS A 309 -3.92 -18.51 -6.86
CA HIS A 309 -2.78 -17.77 -6.31
C HIS A 309 -3.15 -16.34 -5.85
N ASN A 310 -4.37 -15.88 -6.14
CA ASN A 310 -4.85 -14.57 -5.69
C ASN A 310 -5.49 -14.70 -4.30
N LEU A 311 -4.71 -14.45 -3.26
CA LEU A 311 -5.18 -14.42 -1.87
C LEU A 311 -5.83 -13.07 -1.55
N SER A 312 -7.00 -13.12 -0.90
CA SER A 312 -7.68 -11.94 -0.37
C SER A 312 -8.20 -12.25 1.04
N VAL A 313 -7.87 -11.40 2.01
CA VAL A 313 -8.29 -11.55 3.41
C VAL A 313 -8.94 -10.26 3.92
N GLU A 314 -10.16 -10.37 4.46
CA GLU A 314 -10.84 -9.31 5.20
C GLU A 314 -10.78 -9.63 6.69
N TYR A 315 -9.81 -9.01 7.38
CA TYR A 315 -9.50 -9.23 8.79
C TYR A 315 -9.41 -7.90 9.53
N SER A 316 -9.89 -7.88 10.78
CA SER A 316 -9.73 -6.75 11.70
C SER A 316 -9.64 -7.28 13.14
N TYR A 317 -9.24 -6.44 14.08
CA TYR A 317 -9.19 -6.78 15.49
C TYR A 317 -9.51 -5.55 16.36
N ASP A 318 -9.84 -5.81 17.62
CA ASP A 318 -10.06 -4.77 18.61
C ASP A 318 -8.73 -4.39 19.30
N GLY A 319 -8.49 -3.09 19.51
CA GLY A 319 -7.26 -2.58 20.13
C GLY A 319 -6.31 -1.89 19.16
N SER A 320 -5.18 -1.41 19.67
CA SER A 320 -4.17 -0.69 18.89
C SER A 320 -3.23 -1.63 18.12
N PHE A 321 -2.55 -1.09 17.11
CA PHE A 321 -1.48 -1.78 16.42
C PHE A 321 -0.19 -1.87 17.28
N SER A 322 0.47 -3.03 17.24
CA SER A 322 1.81 -3.25 17.78
C SER A 322 2.37 -4.57 17.26
N LEU A 323 3.65 -4.60 16.89
CA LEU A 323 4.35 -5.84 16.50
C LEU A 323 5.08 -6.50 17.67
N ALA A 324 4.96 -5.98 18.89
CA ALA A 324 5.66 -6.55 20.05
C ALA A 324 5.16 -7.97 20.37
N GLY A 325 6.07 -8.86 20.76
CA GLY A 325 5.75 -10.21 21.28
C GLY A 325 5.23 -10.19 22.72
N THR A 326 4.28 -9.31 23.03
CA THR A 326 3.66 -9.13 24.35
C THR A 326 2.15 -8.94 24.20
N PRO A 327 1.33 -9.17 25.25
CA PRO A 327 -0.12 -8.99 25.15
C PRO A 327 -0.51 -7.63 24.56
N GLY A 328 -1.38 -7.64 23.54
CA GLY A 328 -1.76 -6.47 22.76
C GLY A 328 -0.94 -6.24 21.49
N GLY A 329 0.16 -6.99 21.29
CA GLY A 329 1.03 -6.92 20.12
C GLY A 329 0.75 -8.02 19.07
N GLY A 330 1.78 -8.50 18.36
CA GLY A 330 1.64 -9.60 17.39
C GLY A 330 0.66 -9.34 16.24
N LYS A 331 0.54 -8.10 15.74
CA LYS A 331 -0.42 -7.72 14.70
C LYS A 331 0.05 -8.05 13.28
N MET A 332 0.17 -9.35 13.03
CA MET A 332 0.61 -9.97 11.78
C MET A 332 -0.10 -11.31 11.60
N ALA A 333 -0.55 -11.64 10.40
CA ALA A 333 -1.17 -12.92 10.08
C ALA A 333 -0.28 -13.74 9.13
N ARG A 334 -0.47 -15.05 9.06
CA ARG A 334 0.25 -15.92 8.13
C ARG A 334 -0.68 -16.86 7.38
N LEU A 335 -0.26 -17.22 6.16
CA LEU A 335 -0.81 -18.34 5.41
C LEU A 335 0.20 -19.47 5.46
N ILE A 336 -0.25 -20.69 5.74
CA ILE A 336 0.60 -21.87 5.84
C ILE A 336 -0.02 -22.97 4.97
N TRP A 337 0.80 -23.69 4.23
CA TRP A 337 0.34 -24.74 3.33
C TRP A 337 1.22 -25.98 3.37
N TRP A 338 0.67 -27.08 2.88
CA TRP A 338 1.41 -28.33 2.67
C TRP A 338 1.35 -28.71 1.21
N ASP A 339 2.50 -28.97 0.61
CA ASP A 339 2.62 -29.55 -0.72
C ASP A 339 2.50 -31.08 -0.65
N GLN A 340 1.96 -31.69 -1.71
CA GLN A 340 1.80 -33.16 -1.79
C GLN A 340 3.12 -33.92 -1.61
N SER A 341 4.27 -33.32 -1.98
CA SER A 341 5.58 -33.97 -1.88
C SER A 341 6.24 -33.88 -0.50
N SER A 342 5.65 -33.16 0.47
CA SER A 342 6.27 -32.91 1.78
C SER A 342 5.29 -33.03 2.93
N THR A 343 5.77 -33.54 4.07
CA THR A 343 5.05 -33.49 5.35
C THR A 343 5.35 -32.22 6.15
N VAL A 344 6.33 -31.42 5.70
CA VAL A 344 6.77 -30.19 6.35
C VAL A 344 5.89 -29.02 5.91
N PRO A 345 5.28 -28.27 6.84
CA PRO A 345 4.55 -27.05 6.51
C PRO A 345 5.45 -26.04 5.83
N GLN A 346 4.90 -25.36 4.84
CA GLN A 346 5.47 -24.19 4.22
C GLN A 346 4.88 -22.97 4.92
N ILE A 347 5.73 -22.21 5.60
CA ILE A 347 5.31 -21.06 6.41
C ILE A 347 5.41 -19.82 5.54
N GLY A 348 4.28 -19.19 5.28
CA GLY A 348 4.24 -17.92 4.57
C GLY A 348 4.77 -16.78 5.44
N ASN A 349 5.42 -15.82 4.81
CA ASN A 349 5.94 -14.61 5.45
C ASN A 349 4.78 -13.75 6.00
N ASP A 350 5.08 -12.83 6.92
CA ASP A 350 4.09 -12.09 7.69
C ASP A 350 3.23 -11.16 6.84
N MET A 351 1.91 -11.26 6.97
CA MET A 351 0.96 -10.27 6.47
C MET A 351 0.63 -9.30 7.60
N LEU A 352 1.11 -8.06 7.52
CA LEU A 352 0.77 -7.06 8.54
C LEU A 352 -0.75 -6.87 8.62
N THR A 353 -1.27 -6.76 9.84
CA THR A 353 -2.69 -6.49 10.08
C THR A 353 -2.81 -5.15 10.80
N TRP A 354 -3.33 -4.14 10.11
CA TRP A 354 -3.48 -2.79 10.67
C TRP A 354 -4.76 -2.65 11.49
N SER A 355 -4.83 -1.62 12.33
CA SER A 355 -5.94 -1.37 13.25
C SER A 355 -6.98 -0.40 12.68
N GLY A 356 -8.19 -0.43 13.24
CA GLY A 356 -9.23 0.58 13.01
C GLY A 356 -9.48 0.89 11.53
N VAL A 357 -9.37 2.17 11.16
CA VAL A 357 -9.59 2.64 9.78
C VAL A 357 -8.49 2.24 8.80
N ASN A 358 -7.31 1.87 9.30
CA ASN A 358 -6.18 1.38 8.52
C ASN A 358 -6.34 -0.09 8.15
N ALA A 359 -7.19 -0.83 8.88
CA ALA A 359 -7.56 -2.21 8.57
C ALA A 359 -8.26 -2.24 7.19
N LYS A 360 -7.47 -2.47 6.15
CA LYS A 360 -7.93 -2.70 4.78
C LYS A 360 -7.80 -4.17 4.46
N ARG A 361 -8.52 -4.56 3.41
CA ARG A 361 -8.38 -5.89 2.83
C ARG A 361 -6.94 -6.13 2.38
N ILE A 362 -6.42 -7.30 2.71
CA ILE A 362 -5.12 -7.78 2.25
C ILE A 362 -5.35 -8.49 0.92
N ASP A 363 -4.62 -8.10 -0.11
CA ASP A 363 -4.66 -8.71 -1.45
C ASP A 363 -3.23 -9.02 -1.90
N ILE A 364 -2.93 -10.31 -2.12
CA ILE A 364 -1.58 -10.79 -2.44
C ILE A 364 -1.67 -11.76 -3.62
N ASP A 365 -0.77 -11.59 -4.59
CA ASP A 365 -0.48 -12.60 -5.60
C ASP A 365 0.65 -13.50 -5.09
N LEU A 366 0.30 -14.68 -4.59
CA LEU A 366 1.25 -15.64 -4.01
C LEU A 366 2.27 -16.15 -5.04
N SER A 367 1.99 -15.98 -6.33
CA SER A 367 2.92 -16.38 -7.39
C SER A 367 3.97 -15.33 -7.75
N ALA A 368 3.78 -14.09 -7.32
CA ALA A 368 4.57 -12.93 -7.77
C ALA A 368 5.83 -12.64 -6.94
N GLN A 369 6.01 -13.31 -5.80
CA GLN A 369 7.10 -13.06 -4.87
C GLN A 369 7.50 -14.34 -4.13
N ASN A 370 8.67 -14.33 -3.46
CA ASN A 370 8.94 -15.35 -2.47
C ASN A 370 7.97 -15.15 -1.32
N ASP A 371 7.12 -16.14 -1.12
CA ASP A 371 6.05 -16.11 -0.15
C ASP A 371 6.46 -16.73 1.19
N LEU A 372 7.64 -17.36 1.27
CA LEU A 372 8.13 -17.99 2.49
C LEU A 372 8.72 -17.01 3.51
N ASP A 373 8.49 -17.35 4.76
CA ASP A 373 9.17 -16.78 5.92
C ASP A 373 10.69 -17.02 5.86
N GLU A 374 11.49 -16.08 6.36
CA GLU A 374 12.96 -16.20 6.41
C GLU A 374 13.46 -17.39 7.24
N ASP A 375 12.67 -17.87 8.20
CA ASP A 375 12.95 -19.03 9.04
C ASP A 375 12.15 -20.28 8.62
N ALA A 376 11.68 -20.31 7.36
CA ALA A 376 10.94 -21.45 6.81
C ALA A 376 11.73 -22.77 6.92
N LEU A 377 11.00 -23.85 7.23
CA LEU A 377 11.59 -25.17 7.45
C LEU A 377 11.95 -25.86 6.13
N ALA A 378 13.09 -26.55 6.10
CA ALA A 378 13.48 -27.36 4.95
C ALA A 378 12.56 -28.60 4.77
N PRO A 379 12.15 -28.95 3.53
CA PRO A 379 12.44 -28.23 2.29
C PRO A 379 11.58 -26.96 2.11
N GLU A 380 12.22 -25.89 1.63
CA GLU A 380 11.61 -24.62 1.26
C GLU A 380 11.05 -24.71 -0.17
N LEU A 381 9.76 -24.99 -0.31
CA LEU A 381 9.12 -25.28 -1.59
C LEU A 381 8.38 -24.09 -2.22
N GLY A 382 7.95 -23.11 -1.42
CA GLY A 382 7.20 -21.91 -1.85
C GLY A 382 5.80 -22.22 -2.41
N TRP A 383 5.15 -21.23 -3.04
CA TRP A 383 3.84 -21.43 -3.71
C TRP A 383 3.95 -22.06 -5.10
N ASN A 384 4.88 -21.57 -5.93
CA ASN A 384 4.86 -21.78 -7.37
C ASN A 384 5.09 -23.25 -7.78
N GLY A 385 4.27 -23.73 -8.72
CA GLY A 385 4.32 -25.09 -9.25
C GLY A 385 3.88 -26.18 -8.27
N ARG A 386 3.34 -25.80 -7.10
CA ARG A 386 2.98 -26.76 -6.05
C ARG A 386 1.60 -27.39 -6.23
N SER A 387 1.45 -28.57 -5.64
CA SER A 387 0.15 -29.22 -5.45
C SER A 387 -0.20 -29.20 -3.97
N ILE A 388 -1.04 -28.26 -3.59
CA ILE A 388 -1.41 -28.01 -2.20
C ILE A 388 -2.43 -29.04 -1.73
N THR A 389 -2.20 -29.63 -0.56
CA THR A 389 -3.07 -30.63 0.07
C THR A 389 -3.69 -30.15 1.38
N GLN A 390 -3.10 -29.16 2.05
CA GLN A 390 -3.64 -28.53 3.25
C GLN A 390 -3.37 -27.03 3.25
N LEU A 391 -4.28 -26.26 3.87
CA LEU A 391 -4.19 -24.82 3.99
C LEU A 391 -4.58 -24.40 5.41
N ARG A 392 -3.80 -23.52 6.02
CA ARG A 392 -4.01 -22.97 7.36
C ARG A 392 -3.79 -21.47 7.35
N TYR A 393 -4.63 -20.73 8.05
CA TYR A 393 -4.49 -19.30 8.25
C TYR A 393 -4.34 -19.00 9.74
N ASP A 394 -3.27 -18.31 10.09
CA ASP A 394 -2.96 -17.94 11.47
C ASP A 394 -3.22 -16.43 11.59
N PRO A 395 -4.30 -16.00 12.29
CA PRO A 395 -4.81 -14.62 12.19
C PRO A 395 -3.95 -13.58 12.91
N ASN A 396 -3.20 -13.97 13.93
CA ASN A 396 -2.35 -13.08 14.72
C ASN A 396 -1.35 -13.87 15.59
N GLU A 397 -0.34 -13.16 16.09
CA GLU A 397 0.69 -13.65 17.03
C GLU A 397 0.54 -13.07 18.46
N ASP A 398 -0.62 -12.51 18.81
CA ASP A 398 -0.80 -11.84 20.11
C ASP A 398 -0.91 -12.86 21.26
N PRO A 399 0.04 -12.91 22.22
CA PRO A 399 -0.03 -13.86 23.33
C PRO A 399 -1.11 -13.50 24.37
N GLY A 400 -1.77 -12.35 24.24
CA GLY A 400 -2.90 -11.93 25.05
C GLY A 400 -4.25 -12.44 24.53
N ALA A 401 -5.33 -12.03 25.20
CA ALA A 401 -6.71 -12.39 24.84
C ALA A 401 -7.30 -11.48 23.75
N LEU A 402 -6.59 -11.31 22.62
CA LEU A 402 -7.04 -10.48 21.50
C LEU A 402 -8.39 -10.96 20.98
N THR A 403 -9.33 -10.03 20.79
CA THR A 403 -10.56 -10.28 20.05
C THR A 403 -10.37 -9.84 18.60
N TRP A 404 -10.61 -10.76 17.67
CA TRP A 404 -10.43 -10.54 16.25
C TRP A 404 -11.66 -10.95 15.45
N HIS A 405 -11.76 -10.39 14.25
CA HIS A 405 -12.87 -10.55 13.33
C HIS A 405 -12.35 -10.91 11.95
N LEU A 406 -12.67 -12.12 11.50
CA LEU A 406 -12.34 -12.59 10.16
C LEU A 406 -13.63 -12.64 9.34
N LYS A 407 -13.77 -11.76 8.36
CA LYS A 407 -14.96 -11.69 7.51
C LYS A 407 -14.89 -12.62 6.33
N ALA A 408 -13.76 -12.67 5.64
CA ALA A 408 -13.60 -13.55 4.51
C ALA A 408 -12.14 -13.91 4.25
N ILE A 409 -11.93 -15.14 3.78
CA ILE A 409 -10.72 -15.57 3.10
C ILE A 409 -11.12 -16.05 1.71
N HIS A 410 -10.38 -15.61 0.72
CA HIS A 410 -10.57 -16.04 -0.65
C HIS A 410 -9.23 -16.39 -1.27
N LEU A 411 -9.21 -17.51 -1.97
CA LEU A 411 -8.08 -17.91 -2.80
C LEU A 411 -8.62 -18.17 -4.21
N ARG A 412 -8.30 -17.28 -5.13
CA ARG A 412 -8.94 -17.21 -6.45
C ARG A 412 -7.98 -17.53 -7.57
N ALA A 413 -8.54 -18.13 -8.62
CA ALA A 413 -7.89 -18.21 -9.90
C ALA A 413 -7.85 -16.87 -10.64
N ASP A 414 -7.10 -16.79 -11.74
CA ASP A 414 -7.31 -15.72 -12.70
C ASP A 414 -8.78 -15.74 -13.21
N PRO A 415 -9.42 -14.58 -13.44
CA PRO A 415 -10.71 -14.55 -14.11
C PRO A 415 -10.62 -15.23 -15.48
N SER A 416 -11.70 -15.89 -15.89
CA SER A 416 -11.76 -16.58 -17.17
C SER A 416 -13.11 -16.36 -17.86
N SER A 417 -13.11 -16.39 -19.18
CA SER A 417 -14.31 -16.26 -19.99
C SER A 417 -14.24 -17.17 -21.21
N THR A 418 -15.33 -17.89 -21.46
CA THR A 418 -15.61 -18.57 -22.72
C THR A 418 -16.48 -17.63 -23.55
N GLY A 419 -15.97 -17.20 -24.70
CA GLY A 419 -16.60 -16.16 -25.51
C GLY A 419 -16.28 -14.74 -25.01
N PRO A 420 -17.16 -13.77 -25.30
CA PRO A 420 -16.92 -12.37 -24.98
C PRO A 420 -17.08 -12.03 -23.50
N THR A 421 -16.28 -11.09 -23.01
CA THR A 421 -16.35 -10.51 -21.67
C THR A 421 -16.44 -8.97 -21.72
N THR A 422 -16.51 -8.33 -20.56
CA THR A 422 -16.58 -6.87 -20.42
C THR A 422 -15.40 -6.34 -19.63
N VAL A 423 -14.66 -5.42 -20.24
CA VAL A 423 -13.71 -4.55 -19.57
C VAL A 423 -14.48 -3.39 -18.97
N THR A 424 -14.26 -3.11 -17.69
CA THR A 424 -14.81 -1.93 -17.01
C THR A 424 -13.68 -1.08 -16.47
N PHE A 425 -13.86 0.23 -16.52
CA PHE A 425 -12.87 1.21 -16.08
C PHE A 425 -13.53 2.53 -15.70
N HIS A 426 -12.81 3.37 -14.95
CA HIS A 426 -13.23 4.75 -14.69
C HIS A 426 -12.01 5.68 -14.65
N ASP A 427 -12.28 6.97 -14.63
CA ASP A 427 -11.29 7.99 -14.32
C ASP A 427 -11.57 8.55 -12.92
N ALA A 428 -10.68 8.29 -11.95
CA ALA A 428 -10.81 8.82 -10.59
C ALA A 428 -10.60 10.36 -10.52
N ALA A 429 -10.23 10.97 -11.64
CA ALA A 429 -10.05 12.40 -11.82
C ALA A 429 -10.94 12.96 -12.94
N TRP A 430 -12.02 12.27 -13.34
CA TRP A 430 -12.83 12.57 -14.52
C TRP A 430 -13.06 14.08 -14.76
N GLU A 431 -12.86 14.50 -16.01
CA GLU A 431 -13.24 15.80 -16.53
C GLU A 431 -14.11 15.67 -17.80
N PRO A 432 -15.05 16.61 -18.03
CA PRO A 432 -15.86 16.64 -19.25
C PRO A 432 -15.02 16.62 -20.53
N GLY A 433 -15.43 15.81 -21.49
CA GLY A 433 -14.75 15.66 -22.78
C GLY A 433 -13.58 14.67 -22.77
N ALA A 434 -13.30 13.99 -21.64
CA ALA A 434 -12.31 12.93 -21.59
C ALA A 434 -12.64 11.79 -22.57
N THR A 435 -11.60 11.23 -23.20
CA THR A 435 -11.72 10.07 -24.10
C THR A 435 -10.81 8.93 -23.67
N ALA A 436 -11.17 7.70 -24.02
CA ALA A 436 -10.38 6.52 -23.71
C ALA A 436 -10.08 5.63 -24.92
N ALA A 437 -8.95 4.93 -24.83
CA ALA A 437 -8.63 3.78 -25.66
C ALA A 437 -8.37 2.56 -24.78
N VAL A 438 -8.94 1.42 -25.15
CA VAL A 438 -8.78 0.14 -24.45
C VAL A 438 -8.00 -0.81 -25.33
N SER A 439 -6.94 -1.39 -24.79
CA SER A 439 -6.08 -2.35 -25.47
C SER A 439 -5.86 -3.60 -24.62
N VAL A 440 -5.57 -4.72 -25.27
CA VAL A 440 -5.24 -5.99 -24.64
C VAL A 440 -3.91 -6.52 -25.14
N ALA A 441 -3.13 -7.17 -24.28
CA ALA A 441 -1.89 -7.85 -24.65
C ALA A 441 -1.88 -9.24 -24.02
N ARG A 442 -1.32 -10.23 -24.73
CA ARG A 442 -1.11 -11.55 -24.16
C ARG A 442 -0.14 -11.46 -22.99
N LYS A 443 -0.40 -12.17 -21.89
CA LYS A 443 0.52 -12.23 -20.73
C LYS A 443 1.92 -12.62 -21.21
N GLY A 444 2.92 -11.84 -20.82
CA GLY A 444 4.33 -12.05 -21.20
C GLY A 444 4.73 -11.41 -22.54
N THR A 445 3.84 -10.68 -23.21
CA THR A 445 4.14 -9.98 -24.47
C THR A 445 4.03 -8.46 -24.31
N GLY A 446 4.74 -7.71 -25.16
CA GLY A 446 4.64 -6.24 -25.25
C GLY A 446 3.63 -5.76 -26.30
N ASP A 447 2.98 -6.68 -27.01
CA ASP A 447 2.17 -6.41 -28.19
C ASP A 447 0.72 -6.09 -27.80
N TRP A 448 0.39 -4.80 -27.81
CA TRP A 448 -0.94 -4.30 -27.42
C TRP A 448 -1.86 -4.15 -28.63
N HIS A 449 -2.98 -4.86 -28.60
CA HIS A 449 -4.05 -4.77 -29.59
C HIS A 449 -5.17 -3.87 -29.08
N THR A 450 -5.44 -2.77 -29.78
CA THR A 450 -6.56 -1.87 -29.43
C THR A 450 -7.90 -2.53 -29.79
N ILE A 451 -8.77 -2.67 -28.80
CA ILE A 451 -10.12 -3.25 -28.96
C ILE A 451 -11.21 -2.18 -29.04
N ALA A 452 -10.93 -0.97 -28.56
CA ALA A 452 -11.79 0.19 -28.69
C ALA A 452 -10.97 1.49 -28.56
N LYS A 453 -11.37 2.54 -29.29
CA LYS A 453 -10.73 3.85 -29.32
C LYS A 453 -11.77 4.95 -29.28
N ASP A 454 -11.34 6.17 -28.94
CA ASP A 454 -12.15 7.38 -28.95
C ASP A 454 -13.46 7.24 -28.14
N ILE A 455 -13.42 6.43 -27.08
CA ILE A 455 -14.57 6.19 -26.21
C ILE A 455 -14.79 7.46 -25.38
N ALA A 456 -15.96 8.08 -25.49
CA ALA A 456 -16.33 9.16 -24.58
C ALA A 456 -16.41 8.62 -23.14
N VAL A 457 -15.58 9.17 -22.25
CA VAL A 457 -15.53 8.76 -20.84
C VAL A 457 -16.59 9.53 -20.08
N LYS A 458 -17.47 8.79 -19.41
CA LYS A 458 -18.47 9.33 -18.49
C LYS A 458 -17.93 9.32 -17.07
N ASP A 459 -18.49 10.18 -16.22
CA ASP A 459 -18.27 10.08 -14.78
C ASP A 459 -18.72 8.70 -14.28
N GLY A 460 -17.93 8.10 -13.40
CA GLY A 460 -18.10 6.72 -12.93
C GLY A 460 -17.66 5.65 -13.95
N THR A 461 -18.33 4.50 -13.91
CA THR A 461 -17.90 3.30 -14.65
C THR A 461 -18.24 3.36 -16.13
N ASN A 462 -17.24 3.05 -16.95
CA ASN A 462 -17.29 2.89 -18.40
C ASN A 462 -17.02 1.43 -18.76
N SER A 463 -17.57 0.96 -19.88
CA SER A 463 -17.54 -0.45 -20.27
C SER A 463 -17.22 -0.64 -21.74
N VAL A 464 -16.37 -1.63 -22.05
CA VAL A 464 -16.02 -2.05 -23.40
C VAL A 464 -16.10 -3.57 -23.50
N ARG A 465 -16.76 -4.07 -24.56
CA ARG A 465 -16.80 -5.50 -24.86
C ARG A 465 -15.43 -5.98 -25.35
N PHE A 466 -14.95 -7.08 -24.80
CA PHE A 466 -13.76 -7.78 -25.27
C PHE A 466 -14.12 -9.18 -25.77
N ALA A 467 -13.88 -9.44 -27.05
CA ALA A 467 -13.97 -10.76 -27.66
C ALA A 467 -12.63 -11.10 -28.32
N LEU A 468 -12.28 -12.39 -28.40
CA LEU A 468 -11.02 -12.83 -29.02
C LEU A 468 -10.92 -12.43 -30.50
N GLY A 469 -11.99 -12.58 -31.28
CA GLY A 469 -11.91 -12.43 -32.73
C GLY A 469 -10.83 -13.37 -33.31
N SER A 470 -9.85 -12.80 -34.02
CA SER A 470 -8.69 -13.53 -34.55
C SER A 470 -7.58 -13.80 -33.53
N LEU A 471 -7.64 -13.18 -32.34
CA LEU A 471 -6.63 -13.38 -31.30
C LEU A 471 -6.66 -14.83 -30.77
N PRO A 472 -5.50 -15.41 -30.38
CA PRO A 472 -5.42 -16.77 -29.87
C PRO A 472 -6.05 -16.90 -28.47
N GLN A 473 -6.46 -18.11 -28.09
CA GLN A 473 -6.85 -18.39 -26.70
C GLN A 473 -5.63 -18.26 -25.79
N ALA A 474 -5.70 -17.36 -24.80
CA ALA A 474 -4.59 -17.08 -23.88
C ALA A 474 -5.07 -16.26 -22.67
N LYS A 475 -4.15 -16.02 -21.73
CA LYS A 475 -4.32 -15.00 -20.69
C LYS A 475 -3.99 -13.62 -21.27
N TYR A 476 -4.89 -12.66 -21.12
CA TYR A 476 -4.73 -11.28 -21.59
C TYR A 476 -4.71 -10.28 -20.43
N ARG A 477 -3.79 -9.32 -20.48
CA ARG A 477 -3.82 -8.13 -19.63
C ARG A 477 -4.51 -6.99 -20.38
N VAL A 478 -5.26 -6.16 -19.66
CA VAL A 478 -5.96 -5.00 -20.21
C VAL A 478 -5.17 -3.74 -19.86
N ARG A 479 -5.17 -2.78 -20.79
CA ARG A 479 -4.67 -1.42 -20.59
C ARG A 479 -5.73 -0.42 -21.03
N VAL A 480 -5.97 0.57 -20.19
CA VAL A 480 -6.85 1.70 -20.50
C VAL A 480 -5.98 2.95 -20.53
N ALA A 481 -6.08 3.71 -21.62
CA ALA A 481 -5.47 5.02 -21.77
C ALA A 481 -6.58 6.07 -21.77
N ILE A 482 -6.58 7.00 -20.81
CA ILE A 482 -7.56 8.10 -20.75
C ILE A 482 -6.85 9.41 -21.06
N THR A 483 -7.49 10.25 -21.88
CA THR A 483 -7.01 11.56 -22.30
C THR A 483 -7.98 12.62 -21.84
N HIS A 484 -7.50 13.59 -21.06
CA HIS A 484 -8.25 14.81 -20.75
C HIS A 484 -8.01 15.86 -21.85
N PRO A 485 -9.04 16.63 -22.27
CA PRO A 485 -8.92 17.63 -23.32
C PRO A 485 -7.84 18.68 -23.04
N GLY A 486 -6.84 18.78 -23.92
CA GLY A 486 -5.76 19.76 -23.80
C GLY A 486 -4.80 19.52 -22.63
N VAL A 487 -4.82 18.34 -22.00
CA VAL A 487 -3.98 18.02 -20.83
C VAL A 487 -2.94 16.95 -21.17
N SER A 488 -3.30 15.68 -21.03
CA SER A 488 -2.39 14.55 -21.21
C SER A 488 -3.17 13.25 -21.35
N THR A 489 -2.49 12.22 -21.85
CA THR A 489 -2.97 10.84 -21.80
C THR A 489 -2.22 10.08 -20.70
N VAL A 490 -2.97 9.44 -19.80
CA VAL A 490 -2.41 8.57 -18.76
C VAL A 490 -2.91 7.14 -18.99
N ARG A 491 -2.10 6.15 -18.62
CA ARG A 491 -2.37 4.73 -18.84
C ARG A 491 -2.42 3.98 -17.51
N ALA A 492 -3.36 3.06 -17.38
CA ALA A 492 -3.39 2.06 -16.31
C ALA A 492 -3.55 0.65 -16.90
N VAL A 493 -3.09 -0.35 -16.15
CA VAL A 493 -3.23 -1.77 -16.50
C VAL A 493 -4.09 -2.49 -15.48
N SER A 494 -4.79 -3.53 -15.91
CA SER A 494 -5.59 -4.39 -15.02
C SER A 494 -4.72 -5.05 -13.96
N SER A 495 -5.27 -5.17 -12.75
CA SER A 495 -4.63 -5.90 -11.63
C SER A 495 -4.54 -7.40 -11.89
N ALA A 496 -5.46 -7.95 -12.69
CA ALA A 496 -5.43 -9.35 -13.11
C ALA A 496 -5.28 -9.50 -14.63
N VAL A 497 -4.92 -10.70 -15.06
CA VAL A 497 -5.12 -11.14 -16.44
C VAL A 497 -6.44 -11.90 -16.54
N VAL A 498 -7.06 -11.90 -17.71
CA VAL A 498 -8.25 -12.74 -18.01
C VAL A 498 -7.88 -13.86 -18.96
N MET A 499 -8.17 -15.11 -18.60
CA MET A 499 -8.06 -16.24 -19.50
C MET A 499 -9.24 -16.24 -20.49
N MET A 500 -8.95 -16.00 -21.76
CA MET A 500 -9.95 -15.97 -22.82
C MET A 500 -9.96 -17.27 -23.61
N ARG A 501 -11.16 -17.83 -23.80
CA ARG A 501 -11.42 -19.05 -24.58
C ARG A 501 -12.50 -18.79 -25.63
N ARG A 502 -12.53 -19.59 -26.70
CA ARG A 502 -13.58 -19.52 -27.73
C ARG A 502 -14.82 -20.24 -27.26
#